data_AF-A0AAD9P4E0-F1
#
_entry.id   AF-A0AAD9P4E0-F1
#
_cell.length_a   1.000
_cell.length_b   1.000
_cell.length_c   1.000
_cell.angle_alpha   90.00
_cell.angle_beta   90.00
_cell.angle_gamma   90.00
#
_symmetry.space_group_name_H-M   'P 1'
#
loop_
_entity.id
_entity.type
_entity.pdbx_description
1 polymer ?
#
loop_
_entity_poly.entity_id
_entity_poly.type
_entity_poly.pdbx_seq_one_letter_code
_entity_poly.pdbx_strand_id
1 'polypeptide(L)'
;MAGCRLLTVLVTACLLCNVSAVYETTGVGPLVEFLPAKIDGLVLGRMATIDVETTRRLTGSRRLKCVVANPDIVELVHGGSVTVCAGLPTNATRPHLTVRGLRMGRTFIDCLIDNGVRGHDNATTWMPMSGKHIMIAVVREPHVLDKFLSALILVIVVCVNVSMGCAIDLKVVKEVLRRPVAPAIGFLSQFLVMPLVAYSMVRLFGFTHDIALGYFSIGCAPGGGHSNIYTFLFNGDVSLSVTMTFVSNIASLGMMPLWLLTVGQNLLDEDSGVIIPFKRIAFSLLIIIIPLIFGIFIGRFKPRAAAVILKLLRPFFLCVICIFFPIALYINADVLRMFTVVYVLAGCCLPYIGFIFGAALSTVFRQSRARIITIALETGIQNIGVPILIMQESLPHPEAEIAMIGPLAVAIATPLPLWLGLVVQEVRRRCCRGPPEVTSVDDTKEVSKLKETEVDEKDIEASDDLLAKTTTKE
;
A
#
# COMPACT_ATOMS: atom_id res chain seq x y z
N MET A 1 15.52 -29.74 -1.18
CA MET A 1 14.73 -29.95 -2.43
C MET A 1 14.22 -28.67 -3.09
N ALA A 2 14.08 -27.53 -2.39
CA ALA A 2 13.70 -26.24 -3.00
C ALA A 2 14.80 -25.58 -3.87
N GLY A 3 16.07 -25.75 -3.51
CA GLY A 3 17.21 -25.14 -4.24
C GLY A 3 17.42 -25.68 -5.67
N CYS A 4 17.13 -26.97 -5.92
CA CYS A 4 17.24 -27.53 -7.28
C CYS A 4 16.15 -27.01 -8.23
N ARG A 5 14.95 -26.69 -7.73
CA ARG A 5 13.87 -26.16 -8.56
C ARG A 5 14.13 -24.71 -8.98
N LEU A 6 14.67 -23.89 -8.07
CA LEU A 6 15.05 -22.50 -8.37
C LEU A 6 16.19 -22.44 -9.40
N LEU A 7 17.20 -23.31 -9.27
CA LEU A 7 18.30 -23.39 -10.23
C LEU A 7 17.82 -23.86 -11.61
N THR A 8 16.86 -24.80 -11.66
CA THR A 8 16.28 -25.27 -12.92
C THR A 8 15.44 -24.17 -13.58
N VAL A 9 14.63 -23.43 -12.82
CA VAL A 9 13.83 -22.29 -13.33
C VAL A 9 14.73 -21.14 -13.80
N LEU A 10 15.77 -20.79 -13.05
CA LEU A 10 16.74 -19.76 -13.44
C LEU A 10 17.55 -20.15 -14.68
N VAL A 11 18.01 -21.40 -14.79
CA VAL A 11 18.72 -21.89 -15.97
C VAL A 11 17.80 -21.94 -17.18
N THR A 12 16.53 -22.34 -17.00
CA THR A 12 15.53 -22.36 -18.10
C THR A 12 15.14 -20.95 -18.54
N ALA A 13 14.93 -20.02 -17.59
CA ALA A 13 14.62 -18.63 -17.87
C ALA A 13 15.82 -17.90 -18.53
N CYS A 14 17.05 -18.18 -18.11
CA CYS A 14 18.24 -17.58 -18.68
C CYS A 14 18.55 -18.14 -20.08
N LEU A 15 18.25 -19.42 -20.34
CA LEU A 15 18.26 -20.01 -21.69
C LEU A 15 17.15 -19.42 -22.58
N LEU A 16 15.95 -19.16 -22.05
CA LEU A 16 14.85 -18.54 -22.81
C LEU A 16 15.14 -17.07 -23.13
N CYS A 17 15.71 -16.31 -22.20
CA CYS A 17 16.01 -14.89 -22.36
C CYS A 17 17.15 -14.64 -23.38
N ASN A 18 18.21 -15.47 -23.35
CA ASN A 18 19.27 -15.41 -24.36
C ASN A 18 18.81 -15.86 -25.75
N VAL A 19 17.76 -16.69 -25.84
CA VAL A 19 17.20 -17.11 -27.12
C VAL A 19 16.24 -16.05 -27.67
N SER A 20 15.39 -15.42 -26.86
CA SER A 20 14.54 -14.32 -27.32
C SER A 20 15.34 -13.13 -27.86
N ALA A 21 16.45 -12.76 -27.21
CA ALA A 21 17.31 -11.66 -27.65
C ALA A 21 18.04 -11.92 -28.99
N VAL A 22 18.22 -13.19 -29.38
CA VAL A 22 18.88 -13.57 -30.66
C VAL A 22 17.86 -13.64 -31.82
N TYR A 23 16.55 -13.70 -31.55
CA TYR A 23 15.53 -13.93 -32.58
C TYR A 23 14.67 -12.73 -32.95
N GLU A 24 14.60 -11.68 -32.12
CA GLU A 24 14.04 -10.38 -32.54
C GLU A 24 14.74 -9.84 -33.81
N THR A 25 15.98 -10.25 -34.06
CA THR A 25 16.76 -9.85 -35.23
C THR A 25 16.48 -10.65 -36.51
N THR A 26 15.70 -11.74 -36.51
CA THR A 26 15.54 -12.57 -37.74
C THR A 26 14.11 -12.74 -38.26
N GLY A 27 13.04 -12.65 -37.48
CA GLY A 27 11.65 -12.59 -38.00
C GLY A 27 11.19 -13.72 -38.95
N VAL A 28 11.93 -14.83 -39.07
CA VAL A 28 11.63 -15.94 -40.01
C VAL A 28 11.24 -17.21 -39.24
N GLY A 29 10.11 -17.18 -38.53
CA GLY A 29 9.49 -18.35 -37.90
C GLY A 29 7.99 -18.46 -38.23
N PRO A 30 7.35 -19.65 -38.06
CA PRO A 30 5.88 -19.76 -38.14
C PRO A 30 5.24 -18.94 -37.02
N LEU A 31 4.24 -18.12 -37.37
CA LEU A 31 3.60 -17.17 -36.47
C LEU A 31 2.35 -17.76 -35.82
N VAL A 32 2.23 -17.54 -34.51
CA VAL A 32 1.13 -18.03 -33.69
C VAL A 32 0.30 -16.88 -33.18
N GLU A 33 -1.01 -17.08 -33.25
CA GLU A 33 -2.03 -16.19 -32.74
C GLU A 33 -2.91 -16.94 -31.75
N PHE A 34 -3.26 -16.27 -30.66
CA PHE A 34 -4.15 -16.79 -29.64
C PHE A 34 -5.50 -16.10 -29.72
N LEU A 35 -6.57 -16.86 -29.52
CA LEU A 35 -7.94 -16.38 -29.49
C LEU A 35 -8.59 -16.82 -28.17
N PRO A 36 -8.89 -15.88 -27.25
CA PRO A 36 -8.65 -14.43 -27.34
C PRO A 36 -7.16 -14.06 -27.26
N ALA A 37 -6.79 -12.88 -27.79
CA ALA A 37 -5.40 -12.40 -27.83
C ALA A 37 -4.80 -12.07 -26.45
N LYS A 38 -5.66 -11.84 -25.45
CA LYS A 38 -5.31 -11.66 -24.03
C LYS A 38 -6.51 -12.02 -23.15
N ILE A 39 -6.23 -12.40 -21.91
CA ILE A 39 -7.24 -12.64 -20.88
C ILE A 39 -6.91 -11.75 -19.68
N ASP A 40 -7.59 -10.62 -19.52
CA ASP A 40 -7.30 -9.65 -18.44
C ASP A 40 -8.11 -9.89 -17.15
N GLY A 41 -8.84 -11.01 -17.04
CA GLY A 41 -9.78 -11.23 -15.95
C GLY A 41 -10.15 -12.68 -15.72
N LEU A 42 -9.18 -13.59 -15.75
CA LEU A 42 -9.43 -14.99 -15.38
C LEU A 42 -9.71 -15.06 -13.88
N VAL A 43 -10.94 -15.40 -13.50
CA VAL A 43 -11.30 -15.49 -12.07
C VAL A 43 -10.56 -16.65 -11.42
N LEU A 44 -10.03 -16.42 -10.21
CA LEU A 44 -9.35 -17.42 -9.39
C LEU A 44 -10.16 -18.73 -9.30
N GLY A 45 -9.52 -19.87 -9.56
CA GLY A 45 -10.13 -21.19 -9.57
C GLY A 45 -10.97 -21.53 -10.82
N ARG A 46 -11.28 -20.55 -11.68
CA ARG A 46 -12.04 -20.80 -12.92
C ARG A 46 -11.12 -21.18 -14.08
N MET A 47 -11.72 -21.85 -15.06
CA MET A 47 -11.05 -22.27 -16.28
C MET A 47 -11.42 -21.35 -17.44
N ALA A 48 -10.47 -21.13 -18.35
CA ALA A 48 -10.72 -20.50 -19.64
C ALA A 48 -10.13 -21.35 -20.76
N THR A 49 -10.78 -21.29 -21.92
CA THR A 49 -10.34 -21.96 -23.13
C THR A 49 -9.72 -20.93 -24.07
N ILE A 50 -8.56 -21.26 -24.62
CA ILE A 50 -7.80 -20.44 -25.56
C ILE A 50 -7.60 -21.25 -26.83
N ASP A 51 -8.11 -20.74 -27.95
CA ASP A 51 -7.85 -21.33 -29.25
C ASP A 51 -6.49 -20.86 -29.77
N VAL A 52 -5.75 -21.77 -30.41
CA VAL A 52 -4.43 -21.50 -30.99
C VAL A 52 -4.54 -21.56 -32.52
N GLU A 53 -4.15 -20.48 -33.19
CA GLU A 53 -4.08 -20.41 -34.65
C GLU A 53 -2.64 -20.20 -35.11
N THR A 54 -2.29 -20.81 -36.24
CA THR A 54 -0.98 -20.63 -36.88
C THR A 54 -1.18 -20.03 -38.27
N THR A 55 -0.65 -18.84 -38.52
CA THR A 55 -0.95 -18.04 -39.73
C THR A 55 -0.12 -18.43 -40.96
N ARG A 56 1.01 -19.13 -40.79
CA ARG A 56 1.76 -19.70 -41.93
C ARG A 56 1.41 -21.17 -42.14
N ARG A 57 1.30 -21.60 -43.41
CA ARG A 57 1.17 -23.01 -43.79
C ARG A 57 2.38 -23.77 -43.25
N LEU A 58 2.21 -24.39 -42.09
CA LEU A 58 3.12 -25.41 -41.59
C LEU A 58 3.25 -26.49 -42.67
N THR A 59 4.44 -27.05 -42.87
CA THR A 59 4.65 -28.21 -43.74
C THR A 59 4.59 -29.47 -42.88
N GLY A 60 3.60 -30.33 -43.10
CA GLY A 60 3.40 -31.58 -42.35
C GLY A 60 2.70 -31.44 -40.99
N SER A 61 2.54 -32.57 -40.28
CA SER A 61 2.03 -32.57 -38.91
C SER A 61 3.17 -32.23 -37.94
N ARG A 62 3.01 -31.16 -37.15
CA ARG A 62 3.98 -30.68 -36.17
C ARG A 62 3.34 -30.67 -34.78
N ARG A 63 4.13 -30.92 -33.74
CA ARG A 63 3.65 -30.79 -32.36
C ARG A 63 3.96 -29.38 -31.86
N LEU A 64 2.96 -28.77 -31.23
CA LEU A 64 3.10 -27.58 -30.42
C LEU A 64 3.17 -27.99 -28.95
N LYS A 65 3.97 -27.27 -28.17
CA LYS A 65 4.04 -27.40 -26.73
C LYS A 65 3.92 -26.01 -26.15
N CYS A 66 2.84 -25.76 -25.41
CA CYS A 66 2.65 -24.47 -24.78
C CYS A 66 3.14 -24.53 -23.34
N VAL A 67 3.86 -23.49 -22.94
CA VAL A 67 4.57 -23.38 -21.66
C VAL A 67 4.11 -22.10 -20.98
N VAL A 68 3.67 -22.24 -19.73
CA VAL A 68 3.31 -21.09 -18.88
C VAL A 68 4.59 -20.54 -18.25
N ALA A 69 4.79 -19.23 -18.32
CA ALA A 69 5.94 -18.56 -17.72
C ALA A 69 5.98 -18.72 -16.19
N ASN A 70 4.84 -18.53 -15.52
CA ASN A 70 4.70 -18.75 -14.09
C ASN A 70 3.57 -19.75 -13.77
N PRO A 71 3.92 -21.03 -13.50
CA PRO A 71 2.93 -22.08 -13.23
C PRO A 71 2.23 -21.93 -11.88
N ASP A 72 2.74 -21.08 -10.97
CA ASP A 72 2.07 -20.82 -9.68
C ASP A 72 0.84 -19.92 -9.86
N ILE A 73 0.76 -19.16 -10.96
CA ILE A 73 -0.35 -18.24 -11.27
C ILE A 73 -1.41 -18.97 -12.12
N VAL A 74 -0.98 -19.68 -13.16
CA VAL A 74 -1.88 -20.39 -14.09
C VAL A 74 -1.35 -21.81 -14.35
N GLU A 75 -2.25 -22.79 -14.28
CA GLU A 75 -1.97 -24.15 -14.75
C GLU A 75 -2.59 -24.42 -16.12
N LEU A 76 -1.89 -25.21 -16.94
CA LEU A 76 -2.43 -25.82 -18.16
C LEU A 76 -3.12 -27.12 -17.78
N VAL A 77 -4.46 -27.13 -17.76
CA VAL A 77 -5.27 -28.30 -17.41
C VAL A 77 -5.35 -29.27 -18.60
N HIS A 78 -5.56 -28.74 -19.81
CA HIS A 78 -5.60 -29.50 -21.06
C HIS A 78 -4.83 -28.77 -22.17
N GLY A 79 -4.19 -29.54 -23.05
CA GLY A 79 -3.47 -28.99 -24.21
C GLY A 79 -1.99 -28.64 -23.98
N GLY A 80 -1.34 -29.16 -22.93
CA GLY A 80 0.10 -28.92 -22.70
C GLY A 80 1.02 -29.35 -23.85
N SER A 81 0.59 -30.29 -24.71
CA SER A 81 1.13 -30.50 -26.04
C SER A 81 -0.01 -30.75 -27.01
N VAL A 82 -0.09 -29.99 -28.10
CA VAL A 82 -1.15 -30.09 -29.10
C VAL A 82 -0.52 -30.34 -30.46
N THR A 83 -0.98 -31.36 -31.17
CA THR A 83 -0.52 -31.62 -32.54
C THR A 83 -1.27 -30.72 -33.51
N VAL A 84 -0.54 -29.89 -34.25
CA VAL A 84 -1.11 -29.02 -35.29
C VAL A 84 -0.72 -29.57 -36.66
N CYS A 85 -1.72 -29.92 -37.44
CA CYS A 85 -1.55 -30.45 -38.79
C CYS A 85 -1.56 -29.32 -39.82
N ALA A 86 -0.60 -29.34 -40.74
CA ALA A 86 -0.63 -28.55 -41.96
C ALA A 86 -1.95 -28.75 -42.72
N GLY A 87 -2.68 -27.66 -42.98
CA GLY A 87 -3.86 -27.69 -43.84
C GLY A 87 -5.08 -28.34 -43.21
N LEU A 88 -5.38 -28.04 -41.94
CA LEU A 88 -6.68 -28.36 -41.35
C LEU A 88 -7.81 -27.86 -42.28
N PRO A 89 -8.70 -28.73 -42.77
CA PRO A 89 -9.90 -28.27 -43.47
C PRO A 89 -10.67 -27.34 -42.54
N THR A 90 -11.35 -26.33 -43.09
CA THR A 90 -12.09 -25.28 -42.37
C THR A 90 -13.14 -25.80 -41.36
N ASN A 91 -13.41 -27.11 -41.33
CA ASN A 91 -14.31 -27.81 -40.41
C ASN A 91 -13.60 -28.67 -39.33
N ALA A 92 -12.26 -28.66 -39.24
CA ALA A 92 -11.56 -29.36 -38.17
C ALA A 92 -11.53 -28.53 -36.88
N THR A 93 -11.78 -29.19 -35.74
CA THR A 93 -11.76 -28.56 -34.41
C THR A 93 -10.41 -27.88 -34.17
N ARG A 94 -10.46 -26.58 -33.86
CA ARG A 94 -9.27 -25.79 -33.55
C ARG A 94 -8.56 -26.38 -32.34
N PRO A 95 -7.22 -26.44 -32.35
CA PRO A 95 -6.47 -26.82 -31.17
C PRO A 95 -6.75 -25.79 -30.08
N HIS A 96 -7.24 -26.26 -28.94
CA HIS A 96 -7.57 -25.41 -27.80
C HIS A 96 -6.77 -25.83 -26.57
N LEU A 97 -6.41 -24.83 -25.77
CA LEU A 97 -5.76 -24.95 -24.49
C LEU A 97 -6.79 -24.63 -23.42
N THR A 98 -6.83 -25.41 -22.35
CA THR A 98 -7.62 -25.04 -21.17
C THR A 98 -6.69 -24.69 -20.04
N VAL A 99 -6.82 -23.46 -19.56
CA VAL A 99 -6.02 -22.90 -18.47
C VAL A 99 -6.89 -22.71 -17.23
N ARG A 100 -6.33 -22.86 -16.03
CA ARG A 100 -6.98 -22.53 -14.76
C ARG A 100 -6.14 -21.54 -13.97
N GLY A 101 -6.78 -20.51 -13.42
CA GLY A 101 -6.13 -19.56 -12.51
C GLY A 101 -5.97 -20.17 -11.11
N LEU A 102 -4.72 -20.27 -10.62
CA LEU A 102 -4.39 -20.82 -9.31
C LEU A 102 -4.10 -19.73 -8.26
N ARG A 103 -3.47 -18.63 -8.68
CA ARG A 103 -3.10 -17.50 -7.82
C ARG A 103 -3.32 -16.19 -8.56
N MET A 104 -3.65 -15.12 -7.84
CA MET A 104 -3.71 -13.78 -8.43
C MET A 104 -2.34 -13.35 -8.94
N GLY A 105 -2.33 -12.71 -10.10
CA GLY A 105 -1.12 -12.24 -10.75
C GLY A 105 -1.25 -12.26 -12.27
N ARG A 106 -0.24 -11.73 -12.95
CA ARG A 106 -0.15 -11.75 -14.41
C ARG A 106 0.97 -12.70 -14.83
N THR A 107 0.66 -13.55 -15.81
CA THR A 107 1.60 -14.45 -16.45
C THR A 107 1.33 -14.47 -17.94
N PHE A 108 2.23 -15.06 -18.71
CA PHE A 108 2.03 -15.29 -20.13
C PHE A 108 2.24 -16.76 -20.49
N ILE A 109 1.72 -17.15 -21.67
CA ILE A 109 1.92 -18.47 -22.24
C ILE A 109 2.60 -18.32 -23.60
N ASP A 110 3.66 -19.12 -23.76
CA ASP A 110 4.43 -19.25 -24.99
C ASP A 110 4.13 -20.59 -25.61
N CYS A 111 4.28 -20.69 -26.93
CA CYS A 111 4.23 -21.98 -27.60
C CYS A 111 5.54 -22.24 -28.36
N LEU A 112 6.05 -23.45 -28.13
CA LEU A 112 7.19 -24.03 -28.80
C LEU A 112 6.70 -24.96 -29.90
N ILE A 113 7.42 -25.03 -31.01
CA ILE A 113 7.16 -25.97 -32.11
C ILE A 113 8.24 -27.04 -32.19
N ASP A 114 7.83 -28.28 -32.45
CA ASP A 114 8.72 -29.39 -32.74
C ASP A 114 9.40 -29.17 -34.10
N ASN A 115 10.73 -29.03 -34.10
CA ASN A 115 11.51 -28.83 -35.33
C ASN A 115 11.58 -30.11 -36.19
N GLY A 116 11.16 -31.26 -35.66
CA GLY A 116 11.22 -32.58 -36.31
C GLY A 116 12.62 -33.11 -36.58
N VAL A 117 13.65 -32.39 -36.15
CA VAL A 117 15.03 -32.88 -36.07
C VAL A 117 15.17 -33.61 -34.74
N ARG A 118 15.37 -34.92 -34.80
CA ARG A 118 15.67 -35.74 -33.62
C ARG A 118 17.13 -35.50 -33.24
N GLY A 119 17.38 -35.15 -31.97
CA GLY A 119 18.73 -35.04 -31.44
C GLY A 119 19.45 -36.40 -31.41
N HIS A 120 20.74 -36.38 -31.09
CA HIS A 120 21.60 -37.57 -31.03
C HIS A 120 21.08 -38.64 -30.03
N ASP A 121 20.24 -38.23 -29.08
CA ASP A 121 19.57 -39.07 -28.07
C ASP A 121 18.10 -39.39 -28.39
N ASN A 122 17.66 -39.23 -29.65
CA ASN A 122 16.25 -39.31 -30.06
C ASN A 122 15.29 -38.28 -29.40
N ALA A 123 15.81 -37.30 -28.67
CA ALA A 123 15.02 -36.22 -28.07
C ALA A 123 14.43 -35.29 -29.14
N THR A 124 13.17 -34.88 -28.96
CA THR A 124 12.52 -33.86 -29.78
C THR A 124 13.11 -32.48 -29.49
N THR A 125 13.62 -31.82 -30.53
CA THR A 125 14.14 -30.46 -30.41
C THR A 125 12.99 -29.46 -30.56
N TRP A 126 12.75 -28.67 -29.52
CA TRP A 126 11.73 -27.62 -29.51
C TRP A 126 12.35 -26.28 -29.88
N MET A 127 11.67 -25.53 -30.74
CA MET A 127 12.05 -24.17 -31.10
C MET A 127 10.96 -23.19 -30.63
N PRO A 128 11.32 -22.02 -30.08
CA PRO A 128 10.33 -20.99 -29.80
C PRO A 128 9.69 -20.53 -31.11
N MET A 129 8.38 -20.32 -31.09
CA MET A 129 7.71 -19.72 -32.24
C MET A 129 7.85 -18.21 -32.20
N SER A 130 8.08 -17.61 -33.36
CA SER A 130 8.10 -16.16 -33.53
C SER A 130 6.65 -15.68 -33.57
N GLY A 131 6.15 -15.04 -32.51
CA GLY A 131 4.74 -14.65 -32.43
C GLY A 131 4.40 -13.90 -31.16
N LYS A 132 3.12 -13.55 -30.97
CA LYS A 132 2.64 -12.89 -29.76
C LYS A 132 2.42 -13.92 -28.66
N HIS A 133 2.96 -13.67 -27.48
CA HIS A 133 2.63 -14.39 -26.24
C HIS A 133 1.23 -14.02 -25.78
N ILE A 134 0.45 -14.96 -25.24
CA ILE A 134 -0.85 -14.62 -24.63
C ILE A 134 -0.66 -14.21 -23.17
N MET A 135 -1.03 -12.97 -22.86
CA MET A 135 -1.06 -12.47 -21.49
C MET A 135 -2.34 -12.94 -20.78
N ILE A 136 -2.18 -13.49 -19.58
CA ILE A 136 -3.26 -13.94 -18.71
C ILE A 136 -3.10 -13.26 -17.35
N ALA A 137 -4.07 -12.42 -17.00
CA ALA A 137 -4.22 -11.83 -15.69
C ALA A 137 -5.29 -12.60 -14.90
N VAL A 138 -4.87 -13.19 -13.79
CA VAL A 138 -5.76 -13.88 -12.85
C VAL A 138 -6.17 -12.90 -11.77
N VAL A 139 -7.49 -12.68 -11.65
CA VAL A 139 -8.10 -11.73 -10.71
C VAL A 139 -8.98 -12.49 -9.73
N ARG A 140 -9.22 -11.90 -8.55
CA ARG A 140 -10.27 -12.42 -7.65
C ARG A 140 -11.65 -12.23 -8.25
N GLU A 141 -12.63 -12.95 -7.70
CA GLU A 141 -14.01 -12.80 -8.11
C GLU A 141 -14.52 -11.40 -7.72
N PRO A 142 -15.12 -10.63 -8.66
CA PRO A 142 -15.58 -9.29 -8.36
C PRO A 142 -16.75 -9.36 -7.37
N HIS A 143 -16.58 -8.72 -6.21
CA HIS A 143 -17.65 -8.58 -5.23
C HIS A 143 -18.47 -7.33 -5.54
N VAL A 144 -19.80 -7.43 -5.38
CA VAL A 144 -20.70 -6.27 -5.54
C VAL A 144 -20.38 -5.12 -4.58
N LEU A 145 -19.68 -5.40 -3.47
CA LEU A 145 -19.22 -4.43 -2.49
C LEU A 145 -17.88 -3.75 -2.87
N ASP A 146 -17.16 -4.19 -3.90
CA ASP A 146 -15.83 -3.64 -4.21
C ASP A 146 -15.87 -2.14 -4.51
N LYS A 147 -16.83 -1.72 -5.37
CA LYS A 147 -17.03 -0.30 -5.70
C LYS A 147 -17.38 0.54 -4.47
N PHE A 148 -18.21 -0.03 -3.58
CA PHE A 148 -18.58 0.62 -2.34
C PHE A 148 -17.39 0.75 -1.39
N LEU A 149 -16.58 -0.30 -1.25
CA LEU A 149 -15.40 -0.31 -0.41
C LEU A 149 -14.35 0.70 -0.90
N SER A 150 -14.07 0.74 -2.21
CA SER A 150 -13.14 1.73 -2.79
C SER A 150 -13.61 3.17 -2.55
N ALA A 151 -14.89 3.46 -2.78
CA ALA A 151 -15.46 4.78 -2.50
C ALA A 151 -15.38 5.13 -0.99
N LEU A 152 -15.64 4.15 -0.13
CA LEU A 152 -15.55 4.33 1.32
C LEU A 152 -14.11 4.60 1.78
N ILE A 153 -13.10 3.91 1.22
CA ILE A 153 -11.68 4.17 1.52
C ILE A 153 -11.33 5.62 1.18
N LEU A 154 -11.76 6.11 0.02
CA LEU A 154 -11.55 7.51 -0.37
C LEU A 154 -12.19 8.48 0.65
N VAL A 155 -13.44 8.22 1.06
CA VAL A 155 -14.13 9.02 2.09
C VAL A 155 -13.38 8.99 3.41
N ILE A 156 -12.92 7.82 3.86
CA ILE A 156 -12.15 7.66 5.09
C ILE A 156 -10.86 8.49 5.02
N VAL A 157 -10.10 8.38 3.92
CA VAL A 157 -8.85 9.14 3.72
C VAL A 157 -9.12 10.64 3.76
N VAL A 158 -10.16 11.13 3.08
CA VAL A 158 -10.56 12.54 3.12
C VAL A 158 -10.92 12.97 4.55
N CYS A 159 -11.77 12.22 5.25
CA CYS A 159 -12.15 12.52 6.63
C CYS A 159 -10.95 12.55 7.59
N VAL A 160 -10.01 11.60 7.47
CA VAL A 160 -8.78 11.56 8.27
C VAL A 160 -7.97 12.83 8.04
N ASN A 161 -7.74 13.21 6.78
CA ASN A 161 -6.93 14.38 6.46
C ASN A 161 -7.59 15.70 6.89
N VAL A 162 -8.92 15.85 6.74
CA VAL A 162 -9.64 17.01 7.28
C VAL A 162 -9.53 17.06 8.80
N SER A 163 -9.74 15.92 9.48
CA SER A 163 -9.66 15.86 10.94
C SER A 163 -8.27 16.26 11.45
N MET A 164 -7.22 15.77 10.80
CA MET A 164 -5.85 16.13 11.10
C MET A 164 -5.63 17.63 10.87
N GLY A 165 -6.07 18.16 9.74
CA GLY A 165 -5.97 19.59 9.42
C GLY A 165 -6.64 20.49 10.45
N CYS A 166 -7.86 20.13 10.89
CA CYS A 166 -8.61 20.84 11.91
C CYS A 166 -7.91 20.86 13.29
N ALA A 167 -7.06 19.88 13.58
CA ALA A 167 -6.35 19.74 14.86
C ALA A 167 -5.00 20.48 14.90
N ILE A 168 -4.49 20.99 13.76
CA ILE A 168 -3.19 21.65 13.68
C ILE A 168 -3.29 23.11 14.12
N ASP A 169 -2.44 23.50 15.07
CA ASP A 169 -2.18 24.91 15.39
C ASP A 169 -0.90 25.40 14.70
N LEU A 170 -1.07 26.28 13.70
CA LEU A 170 0.02 26.86 12.94
C LEU A 170 1.02 27.67 13.79
N LYS A 171 0.59 28.21 14.93
CA LYS A 171 1.50 28.92 15.85
C LYS A 171 2.47 27.96 16.51
N VAL A 172 1.98 26.80 16.94
CA VAL A 172 2.78 25.72 17.54
C VAL A 172 3.75 25.17 16.50
N VAL A 173 3.28 24.92 15.28
CA VAL A 173 4.13 24.48 14.15
C VAL A 173 5.29 25.45 13.94
N LYS A 174 5.01 26.76 13.89
CA LYS A 174 6.03 27.79 13.71
C LYS A 174 7.06 27.79 14.84
N GLU A 175 6.63 27.62 16.08
CA GLU A 175 7.55 27.58 17.24
C GLU A 175 8.42 26.33 17.25
N VAL A 176 7.87 25.16 16.91
CA VAL A 176 8.64 23.92 16.78
C VAL A 176 9.69 24.05 15.66
N LEU A 177 9.32 24.64 14.52
CA LEU A 177 10.24 24.83 13.39
C LEU A 177 11.37 25.83 13.68
N ARG A 178 11.23 26.71 14.67
CA ARG A 178 12.36 27.56 15.14
C ARG A 178 13.47 26.76 15.81
N ARG A 179 13.21 25.52 16.23
CA ARG A 179 14.21 24.58 16.78
C ARG A 179 14.42 23.44 15.78
N PRO A 180 15.17 23.66 14.69
CA PRO A 180 15.09 22.83 13.49
C PRO A 180 15.70 21.44 13.64
N VAL A 181 16.54 21.19 14.66
CA VAL A 181 17.27 19.93 14.80
C VAL A 181 16.34 18.71 14.83
N ALA A 182 15.31 18.73 15.68
CA ALA A 182 14.38 17.60 15.80
C ALA A 182 13.51 17.41 14.53
N PRO A 183 12.85 18.45 13.99
CA PRO A 183 12.14 18.34 12.71
C PRO A 183 13.03 17.90 11.54
N ALA A 184 14.28 18.36 11.46
CA ALA A 184 15.22 17.98 10.41
C ALA A 184 15.62 16.50 10.49
N ILE A 185 15.86 15.98 11.70
CA ILE A 185 16.10 14.54 11.91
C ILE A 185 14.89 13.74 11.44
N GLY A 186 13.68 14.20 11.79
CA GLY A 186 12.43 13.61 11.32
C GLY A 186 12.35 13.56 9.80
N PHE A 187 12.54 14.70 9.16
CA PHE A 187 12.48 14.82 7.70
C PHE A 187 13.50 13.91 7.00
N LEU A 188 14.74 13.88 7.49
CA LEU A 188 15.80 13.02 6.97
C LEU A 188 15.46 11.54 7.14
N SER A 189 14.95 11.17 8.31
CA SER A 189 14.57 9.78 8.58
C SER A 189 13.42 9.35 7.67
N GLN A 190 12.45 10.24 7.46
CA GLN A 190 11.25 9.99 6.68
C GLN A 190 11.49 9.87 5.18
N PHE A 191 12.28 10.78 4.59
CA PHE A 191 12.42 10.87 3.14
C PHE A 191 13.79 10.51 2.60
N LEU A 192 14.73 10.10 3.45
CA LEU A 192 15.99 9.50 3.00
C LEU A 192 16.11 8.08 3.52
N VAL A 193 16.04 7.90 4.84
CA VAL A 193 16.37 6.61 5.45
C VAL A 193 15.29 5.57 5.18
N MET A 194 14.02 5.93 5.37
CA MET A 194 12.90 5.02 5.14
C MET A 194 12.81 4.49 3.70
N PRO A 195 12.90 5.34 2.65
CA PRO A 195 12.98 4.88 1.27
C PRO A 195 14.17 3.94 1.02
N LEU A 196 15.35 4.27 1.55
CA LEU A 196 16.56 3.45 1.37
C LEU A 196 16.45 2.09 2.07
N VAL A 197 15.88 2.06 3.28
CA VAL A 197 15.60 0.82 4.01
C VAL A 197 14.61 -0.02 3.22
N ALA A 198 13.50 0.58 2.75
CA ALA A 198 12.50 -0.13 1.96
C ALA A 198 13.10 -0.70 0.66
N TYR A 199 13.86 0.11 -0.08
CA TYR A 199 14.53 -0.32 -1.30
C TYR A 199 15.52 -1.48 -1.06
N SER A 200 16.38 -1.34 -0.06
CA SER A 200 17.34 -2.39 0.30
C SER A 200 16.63 -3.66 0.71
N MET A 201 15.57 -3.54 1.51
CA MET A 201 14.77 -4.65 2.00
C MET A 201 14.13 -5.44 0.84
N VAL A 202 13.44 -4.77 -0.09
CA VAL A 202 12.75 -5.47 -1.19
C VAL A 202 13.73 -6.19 -2.13
N ARG A 203 14.93 -5.64 -2.30
CA ARG A 203 16.02 -6.27 -3.08
C ARG A 203 16.63 -7.46 -2.34
N LEU A 204 16.84 -7.36 -1.03
CA LEU A 204 17.38 -8.46 -0.21
C LEU A 204 16.41 -9.65 -0.13
N PHE A 205 15.11 -9.40 -0.03
CA PHE A 205 14.11 -10.47 0.03
C PHE A 205 13.71 -11.02 -1.36
N GLY A 206 14.13 -10.40 -2.46
CA GLY A 206 13.87 -10.88 -3.82
C GLY A 206 12.38 -10.86 -4.18
N PHE A 207 11.66 -9.80 -3.82
CA PHE A 207 10.22 -9.68 -4.11
C PHE A 207 9.96 -9.48 -5.60
N THR A 208 8.80 -9.96 -6.05
CA THR A 208 8.26 -9.62 -7.37
C THR A 208 7.93 -8.14 -7.44
N HIS A 209 7.96 -7.56 -8.64
CA HIS A 209 7.87 -6.13 -8.91
C HIS A 209 6.66 -5.46 -8.24
N ASP A 210 5.48 -6.10 -8.31
CA ASP A 210 4.25 -5.58 -7.71
C ASP A 210 4.36 -5.46 -6.18
N ILE A 211 4.88 -6.50 -5.53
CA ILE A 211 5.04 -6.56 -4.07
C ILE A 211 6.15 -5.60 -3.63
N ALA A 212 7.26 -5.56 -4.39
CA ALA A 212 8.38 -4.66 -4.14
C ALA A 212 7.93 -3.20 -4.21
N LEU A 213 7.13 -2.83 -5.21
CA LEU A 213 6.57 -1.48 -5.35
C LEU A 213 5.64 -1.14 -4.17
N GLY A 214 4.84 -2.11 -3.71
CA GLY A 214 4.05 -2.01 -2.50
C GLY A 214 4.87 -1.62 -1.26
N TYR A 215 5.90 -2.41 -0.93
CA TYR A 215 6.78 -2.14 0.22
C TYR A 215 7.61 -0.86 0.05
N PHE A 216 8.07 -0.57 -1.15
CA PHE A 216 8.83 0.64 -1.43
C PHE A 216 7.96 1.89 -1.28
N SER A 217 6.69 1.82 -1.74
CA SER A 217 5.75 2.94 -1.62
C SER A 217 5.44 3.30 -0.16
N ILE A 218 5.23 2.31 0.73
CA ILE A 218 5.03 2.58 2.16
C ILE A 218 6.29 3.13 2.85
N GLY A 219 7.48 2.75 2.39
CA GLY A 219 8.74 3.38 2.84
C GLY A 219 8.92 4.82 2.36
N CYS A 220 8.26 5.22 1.28
CA CYS A 220 8.27 6.60 0.78
C CYS A 220 7.12 7.46 1.31
N ALA A 221 6.20 6.86 2.08
CA ALA A 221 5.04 7.54 2.62
C ALA A 221 5.45 8.60 3.66
N PRO A 222 4.61 9.63 3.90
CA PRO A 222 4.79 10.54 5.02
C PRO A 222 4.42 9.86 6.35
N GLY A 223 4.71 10.54 7.47
CA GLY A 223 4.34 10.07 8.80
C GLY A 223 2.83 9.86 8.95
N GLY A 224 2.43 8.83 9.70
CA GLY A 224 1.03 8.48 9.91
C GLY A 224 0.41 9.20 11.12
N GLY A 225 -0.81 9.71 11.01
CA GLY A 225 -1.48 10.44 12.11
C GLY A 225 -1.67 9.65 13.41
N HIS A 226 -1.55 8.32 13.38
CA HIS A 226 -1.52 7.47 14.57
C HIS A 226 -0.28 7.71 15.45
N SER A 227 0.82 8.22 14.89
CA SER A 227 2.04 8.56 15.64
C SER A 227 1.72 9.55 16.76
N ASN A 228 0.85 10.53 16.51
CA ASN A 228 0.44 11.53 17.49
C ASN A 228 -0.19 10.91 18.75
N ILE A 229 -1.01 9.87 18.58
CA ILE A 229 -1.66 9.16 19.69
C ILE A 229 -0.61 8.40 20.50
N TYR A 230 0.27 7.64 19.84
CA TYR A 230 1.33 6.91 20.53
C TYR A 230 2.34 7.84 21.21
N THR A 231 2.67 8.98 20.59
CA THR A 231 3.51 10.01 21.20
C THR A 231 2.89 10.49 22.51
N PHE A 232 1.58 10.75 22.52
CA PHE A 232 0.88 11.10 23.77
C PHE A 232 0.94 9.96 24.81
N LEU A 233 0.65 8.71 24.41
CA LEU A 233 0.65 7.56 25.34
C LEU A 233 2.03 7.28 25.95
N PHE A 234 3.10 7.47 25.17
CA PHE A 234 4.47 7.30 25.62
C PHE A 234 5.08 8.56 26.29
N ASN A 235 4.29 9.61 26.53
CA ASN A 235 4.72 10.89 27.13
C ASN A 235 5.85 11.58 26.33
N GLY A 236 5.74 11.52 25.00
CA GLY A 236 6.59 12.26 24.08
C GLY A 236 6.13 13.71 23.87
N ASP A 237 6.88 14.43 23.04
CA ASP A 237 6.56 15.79 22.59
C ASP A 237 5.50 15.73 21.48
N VAL A 238 4.22 15.90 21.84
CA VAL A 238 3.08 15.83 20.90
C VAL A 238 3.12 16.98 19.89
N SER A 239 3.53 18.18 20.31
CA SER A 239 3.66 19.35 19.43
C SER A 239 4.69 19.09 18.33
N LEU A 240 5.80 18.44 18.67
CA LEU A 240 6.80 18.00 17.71
C LEU A 240 6.24 16.94 16.74
N SER A 241 5.50 15.94 17.25
CA SER A 241 4.90 14.88 16.43
C SER A 241 3.97 15.48 15.37
N VAL A 242 3.00 16.28 15.81
CA VAL A 242 2.02 16.90 14.90
C VAL A 242 2.71 17.79 13.86
N THR A 243 3.75 18.51 14.26
CA THR A 243 4.54 19.35 13.35
C THR A 243 5.28 18.51 12.31
N MET A 244 5.93 17.42 12.71
CA MET A 244 6.65 16.51 11.81
C MET A 244 5.69 15.80 10.84
N THR A 245 4.54 15.34 11.32
CA THR A 245 3.52 14.70 10.46
C THR A 245 2.96 15.71 9.47
N PHE A 246 2.70 16.95 9.90
CA PHE A 246 2.23 18.01 9.01
C PHE A 246 3.25 18.34 7.91
N VAL A 247 4.51 18.57 8.30
CA VAL A 247 5.58 18.89 7.35
C VAL A 247 5.83 17.73 6.39
N SER A 248 5.81 16.49 6.88
CA SER A 248 6.01 15.33 6.02
C SER A 248 4.86 15.12 5.05
N ASN A 249 3.61 15.29 5.47
CA ASN A 249 2.47 15.22 4.55
C ASN A 249 2.58 16.27 3.42
N ILE A 250 2.98 17.51 3.71
CA ILE A 250 3.22 18.50 2.64
C ILE A 250 4.37 18.05 1.73
N ALA A 251 5.49 17.62 2.32
CA ALA A 251 6.67 17.24 1.58
C ALA A 251 6.48 15.99 0.70
N SER A 252 5.58 15.07 1.07
CA SER A 252 5.32 13.86 0.29
C SER A 252 4.77 14.16 -1.10
N LEU A 253 4.19 15.34 -1.36
CA LEU A 253 3.80 15.75 -2.72
C LEU A 253 4.96 15.70 -3.71
N GLY A 254 6.16 16.07 -3.26
CA GLY A 254 7.36 16.08 -4.09
C GLY A 254 8.22 14.84 -3.84
N MET A 255 8.43 14.49 -2.57
CA MET A 255 9.39 13.45 -2.20
C MET A 255 8.93 12.04 -2.60
N MET A 256 7.64 11.73 -2.45
CA MET A 256 7.13 10.39 -2.76
C MET A 256 7.18 10.10 -4.26
N PRO A 257 6.70 10.99 -5.17
CA PRO A 257 6.92 10.83 -6.60
C PRO A 257 8.41 10.79 -6.96
N LEU A 258 9.24 11.65 -6.37
CA LEU A 258 10.67 11.67 -6.63
C LEU A 258 11.32 10.29 -6.42
N TRP A 259 11.05 9.63 -5.30
CA TRP A 259 11.57 8.29 -5.04
C TRP A 259 10.98 7.21 -5.95
N LEU A 260 9.66 7.22 -6.14
CA LEU A 260 8.99 6.24 -7.01
C LEU A 260 9.45 6.34 -8.46
N LEU A 261 9.75 7.55 -8.95
CA LEU A 261 10.15 7.78 -10.34
C LEU A 261 11.64 7.60 -10.59
N THR A 262 12.50 7.78 -9.59
CA THR A 262 13.94 7.64 -9.78
C THR A 262 14.43 6.25 -9.43
N VAL A 263 14.11 5.79 -8.22
CA VAL A 263 14.60 4.53 -7.67
C VAL A 263 13.56 3.43 -7.82
N GLY A 264 12.27 3.77 -7.75
CA GLY A 264 11.17 2.82 -7.93
C GLY A 264 11.10 2.23 -9.34
N GLN A 265 11.56 2.95 -10.37
CA GLN A 265 11.67 2.42 -11.73
C GLN A 265 12.62 1.22 -11.83
N ASN A 266 13.69 1.20 -11.03
CA ASN A 266 14.62 0.06 -10.97
C ASN A 266 14.00 -1.18 -10.29
N LEU A 267 12.80 -1.07 -9.73
CA LEU A 267 12.03 -2.17 -9.16
C LEU A 267 11.00 -2.73 -10.15
N LEU A 268 10.98 -2.24 -11.40
CA LEU A 268 10.12 -2.71 -12.48
C LEU A 268 11.01 -3.36 -13.56
N ASP A 269 10.61 -4.52 -14.07
CA ASP A 269 11.26 -5.12 -15.23
C ASP A 269 10.80 -4.37 -16.50
N GLU A 270 11.73 -4.11 -17.42
CA GLU A 270 11.44 -3.48 -18.73
C GLU A 270 10.37 -4.26 -19.50
N ASP A 271 10.33 -5.59 -19.34
CA ASP A 271 9.38 -6.50 -20.00
C ASP A 271 7.99 -6.56 -19.35
N SER A 272 7.82 -6.02 -18.14
CA SER A 272 6.56 -6.11 -17.39
C SER A 272 5.43 -5.25 -17.99
N GLY A 273 5.78 -4.28 -18.84
CA GLY A 273 4.83 -3.33 -19.43
C GLY A 273 4.14 -2.40 -18.41
N VAL A 274 4.54 -2.46 -17.13
CA VAL A 274 3.99 -1.62 -16.06
C VAL A 274 4.78 -0.31 -16.03
N ILE A 275 4.21 0.75 -16.62
CA ILE A 275 4.77 2.10 -16.54
C ILE A 275 4.15 2.78 -15.32
N ILE A 276 4.98 3.27 -14.38
CA ILE A 276 4.53 4.08 -13.25
C ILE A 276 3.81 5.33 -13.79
N PRO A 277 2.48 5.46 -13.64
CA PRO A 277 1.77 6.56 -14.25
C PRO A 277 1.91 7.81 -13.39
N PHE A 278 2.95 8.59 -13.67
CA PHE A 278 3.30 9.83 -12.96
C PHE A 278 2.10 10.74 -12.70
N LYS A 279 1.31 11.01 -13.75
CA LYS A 279 0.15 11.90 -13.65
C LYS A 279 -0.89 11.39 -12.66
N ARG A 280 -1.07 10.07 -12.56
CA ARG A 280 -2.02 9.45 -11.62
C ARG A 280 -1.50 9.55 -10.20
N ILE A 281 -0.23 9.24 -9.95
CA ILE A 281 0.38 9.37 -8.62
C ILE A 281 0.29 10.82 -8.11
N ALA A 282 0.68 11.79 -8.93
CA ALA A 282 0.61 13.21 -8.57
C ALA A 282 -0.83 13.66 -8.27
N PHE A 283 -1.79 13.19 -9.07
CA PHE A 283 -3.21 13.47 -8.85
C PHE A 283 -3.76 12.82 -7.56
N SER A 284 -3.40 11.56 -7.29
CA SER A 284 -3.77 10.86 -6.05
C SER A 284 -3.23 11.57 -4.81
N LEU A 285 -1.99 12.06 -4.86
CA LEU A 285 -1.40 12.85 -3.77
C LEU A 285 -2.13 14.19 -3.58
N LEU A 286 -2.52 14.85 -4.67
CA LEU A 286 -3.29 16.09 -4.61
C LEU A 286 -4.66 15.88 -3.94
N ILE A 287 -5.34 14.76 -4.25
CA ILE A 287 -6.61 14.36 -3.62
C ILE A 287 -6.47 14.23 -2.10
N ILE A 288 -5.29 13.83 -1.59
CA ILE A 288 -5.04 13.67 -0.15
C ILE A 288 -4.76 15.01 0.53
N ILE A 289 -4.04 15.91 -0.13
CA ILE A 289 -3.60 17.19 0.46
C ILE A 289 -4.69 18.25 0.47
N ILE A 290 -5.52 18.31 -0.56
CA ILE A 290 -6.62 19.28 -0.62
C ILE A 290 -7.50 19.22 0.65
N PRO A 291 -7.97 18.04 1.10
CA PRO A 291 -8.69 17.89 2.37
C PRO A 291 -7.91 18.36 3.60
N LEU A 292 -6.60 18.10 3.65
CA LEU A 292 -5.74 18.55 4.75
C LEU A 292 -5.69 20.07 4.83
N ILE A 293 -5.43 20.75 3.71
CA ILE A 293 -5.41 22.22 3.62
C ILE A 293 -6.78 22.79 3.99
N PHE A 294 -7.86 22.16 3.53
CA PHE A 294 -9.22 22.55 3.87
C PHE A 294 -9.49 22.43 5.38
N GLY A 295 -9.04 21.35 6.02
CA GLY A 295 -9.13 21.19 7.47
C GLY A 295 -8.37 22.29 8.23
N ILE A 296 -7.16 22.62 7.78
CA ILE A 296 -6.36 23.72 8.37
C ILE A 296 -7.08 25.06 8.22
N PHE A 297 -7.68 25.32 7.05
CA PHE A 297 -8.45 26.52 6.80
C PHE A 297 -9.64 26.62 7.77
N ILE A 298 -10.40 25.54 7.97
CA ILE A 298 -11.49 25.51 8.94
C ILE A 298 -10.98 25.74 10.36
N GLY A 299 -9.91 25.06 10.78
CA GLY A 299 -9.29 25.22 12.09
C GLY A 299 -8.86 26.67 12.35
N ARG A 300 -8.32 27.35 11.34
CA ARG A 300 -7.81 28.72 11.45
C ARG A 300 -8.90 29.78 11.51
N PHE A 301 -9.93 29.66 10.65
CA PHE A 301 -10.97 30.69 10.47
C PHE A 301 -12.26 30.41 11.26
N LYS A 302 -12.58 29.15 11.53
CA LYS A 302 -13.81 28.73 12.23
C LYS A 302 -13.49 27.64 13.28
N PRO A 303 -12.80 27.98 14.38
CA PRO A 303 -12.37 27.00 15.40
C PRO A 303 -13.56 26.25 16.04
N ARG A 304 -14.72 26.91 16.21
CA ARG A 304 -15.95 26.25 16.68
C ARG A 304 -16.42 25.14 15.72
N ALA A 305 -16.35 25.38 14.42
CA ALA A 305 -16.71 24.38 13.41
C ALA A 305 -15.70 23.22 13.40
N ALA A 306 -14.40 23.51 13.54
CA ALA A 306 -13.36 22.47 13.66
C ALA A 306 -13.61 21.54 14.86
N ALA A 307 -13.97 22.09 16.02
CA ALA A 307 -14.31 21.31 17.20
C ALA A 307 -15.53 20.39 16.99
N VAL A 308 -16.57 20.89 16.31
CA VAL A 308 -17.76 20.09 15.95
C VAL A 308 -17.39 18.96 14.98
N ILE A 309 -16.60 19.25 13.94
CA ILE A 309 -16.12 18.25 12.99
C ILE A 309 -15.34 17.15 13.70
N LEU A 310 -14.40 17.51 14.57
CA LEU A 310 -13.61 16.55 15.35
C LEU A 310 -14.51 15.69 16.27
N LYS A 311 -15.52 16.30 16.91
CA LYS A 311 -16.47 15.58 17.77
C LYS A 311 -17.33 14.59 16.96
N LEU A 312 -17.73 14.95 15.75
CA LEU A 312 -18.52 14.11 14.85
C LEU A 312 -17.70 12.98 14.20
N LEU A 313 -16.43 13.24 13.86
CA LEU A 313 -15.58 12.27 13.20
C LEU A 313 -15.05 11.17 14.14
N ARG A 314 -14.97 11.44 15.45
CA ARG A 314 -14.57 10.41 16.45
C ARG A 314 -15.44 9.14 16.40
N PRO A 315 -16.79 9.21 16.55
CA PRO A 315 -17.62 8.01 16.44
C PRO A 315 -17.60 7.42 15.03
N PHE A 316 -17.45 8.25 13.98
CA PHE A 316 -17.30 7.75 12.61
C PHE A 316 -16.08 6.85 12.44
N PHE A 317 -14.89 7.25 12.92
CA PHE A 317 -13.70 6.40 12.85
C PHE A 317 -13.83 5.12 13.68
N LEU A 318 -14.53 5.19 14.82
CA LEU A 318 -14.83 3.99 15.60
C LEU A 318 -15.74 3.03 14.82
N CYS A 319 -16.79 3.54 14.16
CA CYS A 319 -17.65 2.73 13.29
C CYS A 319 -16.88 2.12 12.12
N VAL A 320 -15.94 2.86 11.52
CA VAL A 320 -15.07 2.36 10.46
C VAL A 320 -14.23 1.18 10.93
N ILE A 321 -13.62 1.28 12.11
CA ILE A 321 -12.81 0.20 12.67
C ILE A 321 -13.69 -1.00 13.07
N CYS A 322 -14.86 -0.78 13.67
CA CYS A 322 -15.68 -1.88 14.18
C CYS A 322 -16.49 -2.62 13.09
N ILE A 323 -16.94 -1.91 12.05
CA ILE A 323 -17.86 -2.47 11.04
C ILE A 323 -17.13 -2.69 9.72
N PHE A 324 -16.49 -1.65 9.19
CA PHE A 324 -15.97 -1.69 7.83
C PHE A 324 -14.63 -2.43 7.72
N PHE A 325 -13.81 -2.42 8.77
CA PHE A 325 -12.55 -3.17 8.76
C PHE A 325 -12.76 -4.69 8.66
N PRO A 326 -13.64 -5.36 9.45
CA PRO A 326 -13.94 -6.78 9.24
C PRO A 326 -14.48 -7.10 7.84
N ILE A 327 -15.36 -6.24 7.31
CA ILE A 327 -15.90 -6.39 5.94
C ILE A 327 -14.78 -6.29 4.90
N ALA A 328 -13.87 -5.32 5.06
CA ALA A 328 -12.72 -5.16 4.18
C ALA A 328 -11.79 -6.38 4.23
N LEU A 329 -11.55 -6.95 5.41
CA LEU A 329 -10.77 -8.19 5.56
C LEU A 329 -11.44 -9.38 4.85
N TYR A 330 -12.76 -9.49 4.95
CA TYR A 330 -13.52 -10.54 4.28
C TYR A 330 -13.43 -10.41 2.75
N ILE A 331 -13.66 -9.20 2.22
CA ILE A 331 -13.60 -8.92 0.78
C ILE A 331 -12.18 -9.14 0.21
N ASN A 332 -11.14 -8.82 1.00
CA ASN A 332 -9.75 -8.96 0.59
C ASN A 332 -9.11 -10.27 1.10
N ALA A 333 -9.91 -11.29 1.41
CA ALA A 333 -9.42 -12.55 1.96
C ALA A 333 -8.41 -13.24 1.01
N ASP A 334 -8.60 -13.15 -0.30
CA ASP A 334 -7.67 -13.74 -1.26
C ASP A 334 -6.32 -13.01 -1.29
N VAL A 335 -6.31 -11.69 -1.08
CA VAL A 335 -5.06 -10.92 -0.91
C VAL A 335 -4.36 -11.34 0.39
N LEU A 336 -5.12 -11.50 1.48
CA LEU A 336 -4.59 -11.95 2.77
C LEU A 336 -3.98 -13.36 2.69
N ARG A 337 -4.56 -14.27 1.89
CA ARG A 337 -4.01 -15.62 1.64
C ARG A 337 -2.67 -15.60 0.91
N MET A 338 -2.31 -14.51 0.24
CA MET A 338 -1.01 -14.37 -0.40
C MET A 338 0.12 -14.07 0.61
N PHE A 339 -0.20 -13.75 1.86
CA PHE A 339 0.81 -13.48 2.89
C PHE A 339 1.68 -14.71 3.14
N THR A 340 2.99 -14.51 3.01
CA THR A 340 4.00 -15.49 3.41
C THR A 340 4.71 -14.99 4.65
N VAL A 341 5.43 -15.88 5.34
CA VAL A 341 6.29 -15.51 6.48
C VAL A 341 7.27 -14.41 6.09
N VAL A 342 7.82 -14.47 4.87
CA VAL A 342 8.78 -13.47 4.36
C VAL A 342 8.11 -12.09 4.25
N TYR A 343 6.88 -12.02 3.77
CA TYR A 343 6.14 -10.75 3.68
C TYR A 343 5.87 -10.19 5.08
N VAL A 344 5.42 -11.01 6.02
CA VAL A 344 5.21 -10.54 7.41
C VAL A 344 6.52 -10.04 8.03
N LEU A 345 7.64 -10.76 7.84
CA LEU A 345 8.94 -10.34 8.35
C LEU A 345 9.40 -9.01 7.73
N ALA A 346 9.22 -8.81 6.43
CA ALA A 346 9.50 -7.52 5.79
C ALA A 346 8.61 -6.40 6.35
N GLY A 347 7.32 -6.68 6.58
CA GLY A 347 6.38 -5.77 7.24
C GLY A 347 6.81 -5.37 8.67
N CYS A 348 7.48 -6.27 9.40
CA CYS A 348 8.10 -5.97 10.70
C CYS A 348 9.37 -5.14 10.56
N CYS A 349 10.25 -5.49 9.61
CA CYS A 349 11.57 -4.86 9.46
C CYS A 349 11.45 -3.35 9.27
N LEU A 350 10.57 -2.90 8.36
CA LEU A 350 10.47 -1.50 7.98
C LEU A 350 10.14 -0.56 9.17
N PRO A 351 9.02 -0.72 9.90
CA PRO A 351 8.71 0.14 11.04
C PRO A 351 9.71 -0.03 12.19
N TYR A 352 10.25 -1.23 12.41
CA TYR A 352 11.14 -1.49 13.56
C TYR A 352 12.51 -0.86 13.37
N ILE A 353 13.07 -0.98 12.16
CA ILE A 353 14.28 -0.25 11.78
C ILE A 353 14.02 1.26 11.92
N GLY A 354 12.82 1.73 11.58
CA GLY A 354 12.40 3.10 11.82
C GLY A 354 12.46 3.55 13.26
N PHE A 355 11.82 2.80 14.16
CA PHE A 355 11.83 3.11 15.58
C PHE A 355 13.28 3.16 16.12
N ILE A 356 14.09 2.16 15.77
CA ILE A 356 15.48 2.07 16.22
C ILE A 356 16.31 3.21 15.66
N PHE A 357 16.23 3.47 14.35
CA PHE A 357 17.02 4.50 13.69
C PHE A 357 16.63 5.90 14.16
N GLY A 358 15.33 6.20 14.23
CA GLY A 358 14.84 7.49 14.73
C GLY A 358 15.27 7.73 16.17
N ALA A 359 15.24 6.70 17.03
CA ALA A 359 15.74 6.79 18.40
C ALA A 359 17.27 6.98 18.44
N ALA A 360 18.03 6.22 17.66
CA ALA A 360 19.48 6.29 17.63
C ALA A 360 19.96 7.67 17.14
N LEU A 361 19.42 8.15 16.01
CA LEU A 361 19.81 9.43 15.43
C LEU A 361 19.46 10.60 16.36
N SER A 362 18.25 10.60 16.94
CA SER A 362 17.88 11.63 17.92
C SER A 362 18.72 11.59 19.20
N THR A 363 19.20 10.42 19.61
CA THR A 363 20.14 10.26 20.73
C THR A 363 21.52 10.84 20.40
N VAL A 364 22.04 10.59 19.19
CA VAL A 364 23.32 11.16 18.72
C VAL A 364 23.28 12.69 18.73
N PHE A 365 22.16 13.27 18.28
CA PHE A 365 21.92 14.72 18.34
C PHE A 365 21.44 15.22 19.70
N ARG A 366 21.60 14.42 20.77
CA ARG A 366 21.36 14.77 22.18
C ARG A 366 19.97 15.38 22.42
N GLN A 367 18.94 14.86 21.75
CA GLN A 367 17.57 15.28 21.99
C GLN A 367 17.08 14.82 23.37
N SER A 368 16.10 15.53 23.93
CA SER A 368 15.47 15.12 25.19
C SER A 368 14.71 13.81 25.02
N ARG A 369 14.52 13.05 26.12
CA ARG A 369 13.84 11.75 26.08
C ARG A 369 12.46 11.82 25.40
N ALA A 370 11.68 12.85 25.71
CA ALA A 370 10.36 13.05 25.09
C ALA A 370 10.46 13.21 23.56
N ARG A 371 11.48 13.92 23.07
CA ARG A 371 11.71 14.12 21.63
C ARG A 371 12.31 12.89 20.96
N ILE A 372 13.17 12.13 21.64
CA ILE A 372 13.68 10.85 21.14
C ILE A 372 12.51 9.90 20.87
N ILE A 373 11.59 9.78 21.84
CA ILE A 373 10.36 8.98 21.70
C ILE A 373 9.53 9.47 20.52
N THR A 374 9.27 10.78 20.43
CA THR A 374 8.52 11.36 19.31
C THR A 374 9.15 11.06 17.97
N ILE A 375 10.46 11.31 17.80
CA ILE A 375 11.15 11.11 16.52
C ILE A 375 11.16 9.63 16.14
N ALA A 376 11.40 8.74 17.10
CA ALA A 376 11.33 7.30 16.86
C ALA A 376 9.95 6.88 16.36
N LEU A 377 8.88 7.27 17.07
CA LEU A 377 7.50 6.93 16.71
C LEU A 377 7.11 7.50 15.36
N GLU A 378 7.45 8.76 15.10
CA GLU A 378 7.16 9.42 13.83
C GLU A 378 7.90 8.76 12.65
N THR A 379 9.12 8.29 12.88
CA THR A 379 9.92 7.61 11.84
C THR A 379 9.35 6.23 11.52
N GLY A 380 8.96 5.45 12.53
CA GLY A 380 8.46 4.08 12.31
C GLY A 380 6.98 4.00 11.92
N ILE A 381 6.14 4.94 12.36
CA ILE A 381 4.71 4.95 12.04
C ILE A 381 4.47 5.69 10.73
N GLN A 382 4.25 4.93 9.68
CA GLN A 382 3.98 5.42 8.34
C GLN A 382 2.49 5.65 8.07
N ASN A 383 2.17 6.56 7.15
CA ASN A 383 0.82 6.70 6.63
C ASN A 383 0.50 5.57 5.65
N ILE A 384 -0.32 4.61 6.09
CA ILE A 384 -0.69 3.42 5.30
C ILE A 384 -1.68 3.75 4.18
N GLY A 385 -2.57 4.73 4.39
CA GLY A 385 -3.63 5.05 3.45
C GLY A 385 -3.12 5.64 2.14
N VAL A 386 -2.10 6.49 2.20
CA VAL A 386 -1.46 7.14 1.03
C VAL A 386 -0.95 6.12 0.01
N PRO A 387 -0.06 5.17 0.35
CA PRO A 387 0.45 4.20 -0.62
C PRO A 387 -0.65 3.25 -1.13
N ILE A 388 -1.61 2.84 -0.29
CA ILE A 388 -2.75 2.03 -0.76
C ILE A 388 -3.52 2.77 -1.87
N LEU A 389 -3.88 4.03 -1.63
CA LEU A 389 -4.60 4.83 -2.62
C LEU A 389 -3.79 4.99 -3.91
N ILE A 390 -2.49 5.26 -3.79
CA ILE A 390 -1.62 5.43 -4.94
C ILE A 390 -1.54 4.14 -5.76
N MET A 391 -1.36 2.98 -5.13
CA MET A 391 -1.31 1.70 -5.85
C MET A 391 -2.63 1.39 -6.55
N GLN A 392 -3.77 1.63 -5.88
CA GLN A 392 -5.11 1.38 -6.44
C GLN A 392 -5.43 2.28 -7.63
N GLU A 393 -5.03 3.55 -7.58
CA GLU A 393 -5.34 4.51 -8.66
C GLU A 393 -4.34 4.46 -9.83
N SER A 394 -3.12 3.95 -9.55
CA SER A 394 -2.01 3.99 -10.50
C SER A 394 -1.79 2.66 -11.21
N LEU A 395 -2.02 1.51 -10.56
CA LEU A 395 -1.72 0.21 -11.16
C LEU A 395 -2.98 -0.44 -11.76
N PRO A 396 -2.83 -1.22 -12.84
CA PRO A 396 -3.91 -2.09 -13.30
C PRO A 396 -4.19 -3.21 -12.30
N HIS A 397 -5.36 -3.83 -12.41
CA HIS A 397 -5.65 -5.08 -11.70
C HIS A 397 -5.05 -6.26 -12.49
N PRO A 398 -4.50 -7.29 -11.80
CA PRO A 398 -4.45 -7.53 -10.34
C PRO A 398 -3.27 -6.86 -9.60
N GLU A 399 -2.35 -6.20 -10.29
CA GLU A 399 -1.10 -5.67 -9.70
C GLU A 399 -1.36 -4.69 -8.56
N ALA A 400 -2.37 -3.83 -8.71
CA ALA A 400 -2.82 -2.90 -7.67
C ALA A 400 -3.15 -3.61 -6.34
N GLU A 401 -3.86 -4.74 -6.38
CA GLU A 401 -4.26 -5.48 -5.18
C GLU A 401 -3.07 -6.25 -4.57
N ILE A 402 -2.16 -6.74 -5.41
CA ILE A 402 -0.94 -7.42 -4.97
C ILE A 402 0.01 -6.44 -4.28
N ALA A 403 0.17 -5.23 -4.82
CA ALA A 403 1.01 -4.19 -4.24
C ALA A 403 0.51 -3.73 -2.85
N MET A 404 -0.78 -3.88 -2.54
CA MET A 404 -1.32 -3.57 -1.21
C MET A 404 -0.79 -4.47 -0.08
N ILE A 405 -0.18 -5.63 -0.40
CA ILE A 405 0.42 -6.51 0.60
C ILE A 405 1.45 -5.76 1.45
N GLY A 406 2.29 -4.92 0.84
CA GLY A 406 3.33 -4.18 1.54
C GLY A 406 2.78 -3.24 2.62
N PRO A 407 1.95 -2.25 2.25
CA PRO A 407 1.29 -1.36 3.22
C PRO A 407 0.48 -2.11 4.28
N LEU A 408 -0.21 -3.18 3.92
CA LEU A 408 -1.01 -3.97 4.86
C LEU A 408 -0.16 -4.76 5.85
N ALA A 409 0.97 -5.33 5.41
CA ALA A 409 1.91 -6.01 6.28
C ALA A 409 2.51 -5.04 7.32
N VAL A 410 2.90 -3.84 6.88
CA VAL A 410 3.38 -2.77 7.77
C VAL A 410 2.27 -2.34 8.74
N ALA A 411 1.03 -2.24 8.29
CA ALA A 411 -0.11 -1.91 9.15
C ALA A 411 -0.33 -2.93 10.27
N ILE A 412 -0.20 -4.22 9.97
CA ILE A 412 -0.34 -5.30 10.94
C ILE A 412 0.85 -5.33 11.91
N ALA A 413 2.07 -5.09 11.41
CA ALA A 413 3.29 -5.20 12.20
C ALA A 413 3.54 -3.99 13.13
N THR A 414 3.24 -2.77 12.68
CA THR A 414 3.57 -1.53 13.40
C THR A 414 3.04 -1.48 14.84
N PRO A 415 1.79 -1.89 15.15
CA PRO A 415 1.25 -1.82 16.51
C PRO A 415 1.91 -2.80 17.49
N LEU A 416 2.47 -3.93 17.04
CA LEU A 416 2.95 -5.01 17.90
C LEU A 416 3.97 -4.56 18.97
N PRO A 417 5.09 -3.89 18.61
CA PRO A 417 6.05 -3.41 19.61
C PRO A 417 5.48 -2.28 20.47
N LEU A 418 4.53 -1.50 19.94
CA LEU A 418 3.92 -0.39 20.67
C LEU A 418 3.01 -0.91 21.78
N TRP A 419 2.14 -1.88 21.47
CA TRP A 419 1.31 -2.55 22.49
C TRP A 419 2.17 -3.21 23.56
N LEU A 420 3.23 -3.92 23.17
CA LEU A 420 4.17 -4.51 24.11
C LEU A 420 4.83 -3.43 25.00
N GLY A 421 5.26 -2.31 24.41
CA GLY A 421 5.83 -1.18 25.13
C GLY A 421 4.85 -0.57 26.14
N LEU A 422 3.58 -0.44 25.78
CA LEU A 422 2.52 0.06 26.67
C LEU A 422 2.24 -0.92 27.82
N VAL A 423 2.19 -2.23 27.55
CA VAL A 423 2.03 -3.25 28.58
C VAL A 423 3.20 -3.20 29.56
N VAL A 424 4.44 -3.15 29.08
CA VAL A 424 5.64 -3.04 29.92
C VAL A 424 5.62 -1.75 30.74
N GLN A 425 5.20 -0.64 30.15
CA GLN A 425 5.07 0.64 30.86
C GLN A 425 4.03 0.56 31.98
N GLU A 426 2.89 -0.07 31.73
CA GLU A 426 1.82 -0.23 32.73
C GLU A 426 2.22 -1.19 33.84
N VAL A 427 2.85 -2.32 33.51
CA VAL A 427 3.40 -3.26 34.50
C VAL A 427 4.45 -2.57 35.38
N ARG A 428 5.38 -1.82 34.78
CA ARG A 428 6.39 -1.06 35.53
C ARG A 428 5.75 0.01 36.41
N ARG A 429 4.71 0.69 35.95
CA ARG A 429 3.96 1.67 36.77
C ARG A 429 3.33 1.01 37.99
N ARG A 430 2.78 -0.20 37.86
CA ARG A 430 2.15 -0.94 38.97
C ARG A 430 3.15 -1.61 39.91
N CYS A 431 4.26 -2.12 39.39
CA CYS A 431 5.25 -2.86 40.18
C CYS A 431 6.35 -1.99 40.80
N CYS A 432 6.68 -0.83 40.22
CA CYS A 432 7.83 -0.03 40.63
C CYS A 432 7.47 1.35 41.21
N ARG A 433 6.20 1.73 41.30
CA ARG A 433 5.79 2.85 42.16
C ARG A 433 5.46 2.31 43.56
N GLY A 434 6.29 2.67 44.53
CA GLY A 434 5.86 2.71 45.94
C GLY A 434 4.66 3.67 46.10
N PRO A 435 4.03 3.72 47.29
CA PRO A 435 2.87 4.58 47.52
C PRO A 435 3.17 6.02 47.07
N PRO A 436 2.17 6.73 46.51
CA PRO A 436 2.39 8.00 45.83
C PRO A 436 3.09 8.99 46.76
N GLU A 437 4.25 9.48 46.32
CA GLU A 437 4.92 10.61 46.94
C GLU A 437 4.04 11.83 46.69
N VAL A 438 3.44 12.37 47.76
CA VAL A 438 2.68 13.61 47.74
C VAL A 438 3.67 14.74 47.44
N THR A 439 3.86 15.08 46.17
CA THR A 439 4.51 16.32 45.79
C THR A 439 3.58 17.47 46.14
N SER A 440 3.81 18.09 47.30
CA SER A 440 3.20 19.36 47.68
C SER A 440 3.77 20.48 46.81
N VAL A 441 3.09 20.82 45.71
CA VAL A 441 3.27 22.07 44.98
C VAL A 441 1.90 22.68 44.72
N ASP A 442 1.50 23.54 45.66
CA ASP A 442 0.69 24.77 45.59
C ASP A 442 -0.34 24.98 44.44
N ASP A 443 -1.23 24.03 44.17
CA ASP A 443 -2.42 24.24 43.30
C ASP A 443 -3.60 24.94 44.01
N THR A 444 -3.42 25.48 45.22
CA THR A 444 -4.53 26.07 46.00
C THR A 444 -4.75 27.57 45.78
N LYS A 445 -3.93 28.24 44.96
CA LYS A 445 -4.07 29.69 44.70
C LYS A 445 -4.66 30.07 43.33
N GLU A 446 -4.70 29.18 42.35
CA GLU A 446 -5.39 29.46 41.08
C GLU A 446 -6.86 29.01 41.08
N VAL A 447 -7.22 28.01 41.89
CA VAL A 447 -8.61 27.53 42.01
C VAL A 447 -9.50 28.50 42.81
N SER A 448 -8.93 29.35 43.66
CA SER A 448 -9.69 30.40 44.37
C SER A 448 -9.95 31.64 43.52
N LYS A 449 -9.18 31.90 42.45
CA LYS A 449 -9.42 33.01 41.52
C LYS A 449 -10.41 32.70 40.39
N LEU A 450 -10.71 31.44 40.14
CA LEU A 450 -11.70 31.02 39.14
C LEU A 450 -13.09 30.75 39.72
N LYS A 451 -13.24 30.70 41.05
CA LYS A 451 -14.53 30.49 41.72
C LYS A 451 -15.32 31.77 42.02
N GLU A 452 -14.74 32.95 41.80
CA GLU A 452 -15.45 34.24 41.97
C GLU A 452 -16.04 34.80 40.66
N THR A 453 -15.91 34.09 39.53
CA THR A 453 -16.37 34.60 38.22
C THR A 453 -17.47 33.77 37.54
N GLU A 454 -18.00 32.74 38.20
CA GLU A 454 -19.17 31.98 37.73
C GLU A 454 -20.23 31.87 38.83
N VAL A 455 -20.88 33.01 39.15
CA VAL A 455 -22.27 33.04 39.62
C VAL A 455 -22.93 34.25 38.96
N ASP A 456 -23.44 34.07 37.75
CA ASP A 456 -24.61 34.80 37.26
C ASP A 456 -25.17 34.06 36.03
N GLU A 457 -25.91 32.98 36.30
CA GLU A 457 -26.82 32.36 35.34
C GLU A 457 -28.22 32.34 35.96
N LYS A 458 -28.85 33.51 35.97
CA LYS A 458 -30.30 33.70 36.03
C LYS A 458 -30.62 34.96 35.24
N ASP A 459 -30.74 34.82 33.93
CA ASP A 459 -31.45 35.76 33.04
C ASP A 459 -31.58 35.16 31.62
N ILE A 460 -32.13 33.95 31.52
CA ILE A 460 -32.71 33.42 30.27
C ILE A 460 -34.01 32.70 30.62
N GLU A 461 -34.96 33.43 31.21
CA GLU A 461 -36.37 33.04 31.28
C GLU A 461 -37.23 34.30 31.53
N ALA A 462 -37.05 35.31 30.70
CA ALA A 462 -37.87 36.52 30.71
C ALA A 462 -37.86 37.18 29.32
N SER A 463 -38.29 36.45 28.29
CA SER A 463 -38.50 37.06 26.97
C SER A 463 -39.64 36.41 26.18
N ASP A 464 -40.67 35.91 26.88
CA ASP A 464 -41.96 35.51 26.28
C ASP A 464 -43.17 36.25 26.89
N ASP A 465 -42.96 37.21 27.80
CA ASP A 465 -44.05 37.96 28.47
C ASP A 465 -44.11 39.46 28.10
N LEU A 466 -43.40 39.86 27.04
CA LEU A 466 -43.30 41.26 26.58
C LEU A 466 -43.90 41.54 25.19
N LEU A 467 -44.59 40.56 24.59
CA LEU A 467 -45.37 40.73 23.35
C LEU A 467 -46.90 40.61 23.55
N ALA A 468 -47.37 40.42 24.78
CA ALA A 468 -48.80 40.30 25.11
C ALA A 468 -49.38 41.49 25.91
N LYS A 469 -48.63 42.58 26.13
CA LYS A 469 -49.08 43.75 26.94
C LYS A 469 -49.07 45.11 26.24
N THR A 470 -48.94 45.17 24.91
CA THR A 470 -48.97 46.45 24.15
C THR A 470 -50.13 46.58 23.17
N THR A 471 -51.20 45.80 23.36
CA THR A 471 -52.48 45.97 22.66
C THR A 471 -53.62 45.98 23.68
N THR A 472 -53.71 47.05 24.47
CA THR A 472 -54.95 47.62 25.04
C THR A 472 -54.61 48.78 25.98
N LYS A 473 -54.49 50.00 25.44
CA LYS A 473 -55.14 51.23 25.91
C LYS A 473 -54.54 52.45 25.21
N GLU A 474 -55.48 53.24 24.68
CA GLU A 474 -55.40 54.53 23.98
C GLU A 474 -55.00 54.51 22.50
#